data_AF-A0A9D4K4G0-F1
#
_entry.id   AF-A0A9D4K4G0-F1
#
_cell.length_a   1.000
_cell.length_b   1.000
_cell.length_c   1.000
_cell.angle_alpha   90.00
_cell.angle_beta   90.00
_cell.angle_gamma   90.00
#
_symmetry.space_group_name_H-M   'P 1'
#
loop_
_entity.id
_entity.type
_entity.pdbx_description
1 polymer ?
#
loop_
_entity_poly.entity_id
_entity_poly.type
_entity_poly.pdbx_seq_one_letter_code
_entity_poly.pdbx_strand_id
1 'polypeptide(L)'
;MKVHTEDKQPVSVDIKRSRTKDITIKSNYTCDSCTYYTMYKCNLQRHQKIHSNSREDRTEHRQLYVYETCDLFVLIGKIMVHAIVLVGYFPIRLCKAAMITINAVSCSAEVVMSSFLSYVSASQRTFIQKATQNDPLSCEENLVLFKIFNYFCMTRTPDRQKYRDCVYKVAEMSCIYRSLRAMGKICQGIKVYPGLWTILKESDINELYHSMRPTVPGVLSRIKYEFSDHSITLRRAEESIKGYWEVFIEDHIGDF
;
A
#
# COMPACT_ATOMS: atom_id res chain seq x y z
N MET A 1 33.70 -70.21 33.76
CA MET A 1 32.51 -70.52 34.57
C MET A 1 31.64 -69.28 34.58
N LYS A 2 30.40 -69.38 34.08
CA LYS A 2 29.39 -68.31 34.08
C LYS A 2 29.05 -67.93 35.52
N VAL A 3 28.88 -66.65 35.80
CA VAL A 3 27.93 -66.19 36.83
C VAL A 3 27.26 -64.91 36.30
N HIS A 4 26.00 -65.09 35.90
CA HIS A 4 24.98 -64.05 35.92
C HIS A 4 24.76 -63.61 37.37
N THR A 5 24.45 -62.33 37.57
CA THR A 5 23.28 -61.94 38.37
C THR A 5 22.86 -60.53 37.97
N GLU A 6 21.65 -60.43 37.40
CA GLU A 6 20.82 -59.24 37.53
C GLU A 6 20.17 -59.26 38.92
N ASP A 7 20.05 -58.10 39.58
CA ASP A 7 18.92 -57.84 40.46
C ASP A 7 18.63 -56.33 40.59
N LYS A 8 17.35 -56.05 40.86
CA LYS A 8 16.59 -54.84 40.49
C LYS A 8 16.74 -53.62 41.42
N GLN A 9 16.67 -52.43 40.77
CA GLN A 9 16.03 -51.12 41.09
C GLN A 9 16.13 -50.48 42.50
N PRO A 10 16.25 -49.13 42.58
CA PRO A 10 15.03 -48.34 42.77
C PRO A 10 14.93 -47.00 42.00
N VAL A 11 13.72 -46.81 41.49
CA VAL A 11 12.83 -45.63 41.43
C VAL A 11 13.34 -44.23 41.90
N SER A 12 13.15 -43.29 40.96
CA SER A 12 12.84 -41.84 41.02
C SER A 12 13.72 -40.82 41.75
N VAL A 13 14.18 -39.80 41.01
CA VAL A 13 13.81 -38.39 41.22
C VAL A 13 13.83 -37.65 39.87
N ASP A 14 12.73 -36.95 39.58
CA ASP A 14 12.51 -36.02 38.47
C ASP A 14 13.52 -34.86 38.45
N ILE A 15 14.20 -34.64 37.32
CA ILE A 15 14.74 -33.32 36.95
C ILE A 15 14.39 -33.06 35.48
N LYS A 16 13.29 -32.35 35.26
CA LYS A 16 12.96 -31.75 33.96
C LYS A 16 14.02 -30.71 33.59
N ARG A 17 14.85 -30.96 32.57
CA ARG A 17 15.47 -29.92 31.73
C ARG A 17 16.06 -30.47 30.41
N SER A 18 15.43 -30.02 29.31
CA SER A 18 16.04 -29.40 28.12
C SER A 18 16.92 -30.20 27.14
N ARG A 19 16.59 -30.02 25.84
CA ARG A 19 17.39 -30.22 24.60
C ARG A 19 17.71 -31.69 24.29
N THR A 20 17.41 -32.24 23.12
CA THR A 20 17.57 -31.76 21.75
C THR A 20 16.56 -32.51 20.86
N LYS A 21 15.91 -31.84 19.91
CA LYS A 21 15.34 -32.53 18.73
C LYS A 21 15.94 -31.91 17.49
N ASP A 22 16.64 -32.78 16.77
CA ASP A 22 17.35 -32.62 15.52
C ASP A 22 16.73 -31.59 14.57
N ILE A 23 17.54 -30.61 14.18
CA ILE A 23 17.28 -29.78 13.01
C ILE A 23 17.53 -30.67 11.80
N THR A 24 16.50 -31.41 11.39
CA THR A 24 16.49 -32.06 10.08
C THR A 24 16.46 -30.97 9.03
N ILE A 25 17.50 -30.88 8.20
CA ILE A 25 17.61 -29.98 7.06
C ILE A 25 16.38 -30.21 6.16
N LYS A 26 15.43 -29.26 6.17
CA LYS A 26 14.27 -29.29 5.27
C LYS A 26 14.76 -29.22 3.83
N SER A 27 14.38 -30.21 3.02
CA SER A 27 14.67 -30.24 1.58
C SER A 27 14.05 -29.04 0.87
N ASN A 28 14.78 -28.49 -0.10
CA ASN A 28 14.28 -27.43 -0.99
C ASN A 28 13.28 -28.02 -1.99
N TYR A 29 12.18 -27.31 -2.24
CA TYR A 29 11.21 -27.60 -3.29
C TYR A 29 11.57 -26.79 -4.55
N THR A 30 11.86 -27.45 -5.66
CA THR A 30 12.21 -26.83 -6.94
C THR A 30 11.01 -26.83 -7.90
N CYS A 31 10.94 -25.84 -8.80
CA CYS A 31 9.97 -25.84 -9.89
C CYS A 31 10.52 -26.59 -11.10
N ASP A 32 9.68 -27.42 -11.71
CA ASP A 32 10.08 -28.22 -12.87
C ASP A 32 10.14 -27.40 -14.18
N SER A 33 9.55 -26.21 -14.20
CA SER A 33 9.42 -25.37 -15.40
C SER A 33 10.37 -24.17 -15.42
N CYS A 34 11.07 -23.85 -14.32
CA CYS A 34 12.08 -22.79 -14.28
C CYS A 34 13.03 -22.97 -13.08
N THR A 35 14.04 -22.12 -12.97
CA THR A 35 15.08 -22.19 -11.90
C THR A 35 14.60 -21.77 -10.51
N TYR A 36 13.28 -21.61 -10.30
CA TYR A 36 12.71 -21.22 -9.01
C TYR A 36 12.77 -22.36 -7.99
N TYR A 37 13.14 -22.06 -6.75
CA TYR A 37 13.08 -23.00 -5.63
C TYR A 37 12.66 -22.30 -4.34
N THR A 38 12.14 -23.06 -3.38
CA THR A 38 11.61 -22.55 -2.12
C THR A 38 11.65 -23.62 -1.03
N MET A 39 11.81 -23.22 0.22
CA MET A 39 11.74 -24.14 1.39
C MET A 39 10.30 -24.53 1.77
N TYR A 40 9.30 -23.95 1.10
CA TYR A 40 7.88 -24.11 1.43
C TYR A 40 7.07 -24.60 0.24
N LYS A 41 6.38 -25.74 0.40
CA LYS A 41 5.52 -26.37 -0.62
C LYS A 41 4.39 -25.46 -1.12
N CYS A 42 3.78 -24.66 -0.24
CA CYS A 42 2.71 -23.71 -0.62
C CYS A 42 3.21 -22.63 -1.60
N ASN A 43 4.46 -22.18 -1.45
CA ASN A 43 5.08 -21.24 -2.37
C ASN A 43 5.38 -21.88 -3.73
N LEU A 44 5.79 -23.15 -3.75
CA LEU A 44 5.98 -23.90 -4.99
C LEU A 44 4.65 -24.06 -5.74
N GLN A 45 3.58 -24.44 -5.04
CA GLN A 45 2.24 -24.58 -5.62
C GLN A 45 1.72 -23.25 -6.19
N ARG A 46 1.91 -22.14 -5.47
CA ARG A 46 1.53 -20.80 -5.97
C ARG A 46 2.34 -20.41 -7.20
N HIS A 47 3.64 -20.71 -7.21
CA HIS A 47 4.51 -20.45 -8.34
C HIS A 47 4.12 -21.28 -9.57
N GLN A 48 3.86 -22.58 -9.41
CA GLN A 48 3.44 -23.48 -10.50
C GLN A 48 2.13 -23.04 -11.16
N LYS A 49 1.19 -22.46 -10.40
CA LYS A 49 -0.04 -21.87 -10.95
C LYS A 49 0.21 -20.71 -11.92
N ILE A 50 1.39 -20.09 -11.92
CA ILE A 50 1.74 -19.04 -12.90
C ILE A 50 2.00 -19.69 -14.27
N HIS A 51 2.61 -20.87 -14.29
CA HIS A 51 2.87 -21.66 -15.52
C HIS A 51 1.59 -22.32 -16.05
N SER A 52 0.78 -22.91 -15.17
CA SER A 52 -0.49 -23.56 -15.55
C SER A 52 -1.51 -22.61 -16.16
N ASN A 53 -1.29 -21.31 -16.03
CA ASN A 53 -2.19 -20.27 -16.46
C ASN A 53 -1.68 -19.61 -17.75
N SER A 54 -0.60 -20.10 -18.38
CA SER A 54 -0.09 -19.56 -19.64
C SER A 54 -0.16 -20.58 -20.78
N ARG A 55 -1.18 -20.49 -21.64
CA ARG A 55 -1.00 -20.05 -23.04
C ARG A 55 -2.23 -20.22 -23.95
N GLU A 56 -3.19 -21.10 -23.67
CA GLU A 56 -4.27 -21.37 -24.65
C GLU A 56 -5.64 -20.77 -24.29
N ASP A 57 -6.00 -20.66 -23.02
CA ASP A 57 -7.32 -20.13 -22.60
C ASP A 57 -7.36 -18.60 -22.37
N ARG A 58 -6.29 -17.89 -22.76
CA ARG A 58 -6.06 -16.48 -22.43
C ARG A 58 -6.15 -15.52 -23.62
N THR A 59 -6.40 -15.99 -24.84
CA THR A 59 -6.23 -15.14 -26.03
C THR A 59 -7.49 -14.34 -26.35
N GLU A 60 -8.69 -14.94 -26.23
CA GLU A 60 -9.94 -14.27 -26.59
C GLU A 60 -10.51 -13.41 -25.44
N HIS A 61 -10.56 -13.94 -24.22
CA HIS A 61 -11.05 -13.18 -23.06
C HIS A 61 -10.11 -12.04 -22.64
N ARG A 62 -8.80 -12.15 -22.88
CA ARG A 62 -7.83 -11.08 -22.61
C ARG A 62 -7.87 -9.99 -23.66
N GLN A 63 -8.19 -10.28 -24.92
CA GLN A 63 -8.31 -9.24 -25.94
C GLN A 63 -9.54 -8.36 -25.66
N LEU A 64 -10.73 -8.93 -25.41
CA LEU A 64 -11.92 -8.14 -25.07
C LEU A 64 -11.73 -7.26 -23.80
N TYR A 65 -11.20 -7.82 -22.71
CA TYR A 65 -10.96 -7.06 -21.48
C TYR A 65 -9.83 -6.02 -21.62
N VAL A 66 -8.81 -6.27 -22.43
CA VAL A 66 -7.72 -5.30 -22.65
C VAL A 66 -8.17 -4.14 -23.53
N TYR A 67 -9.06 -4.36 -24.51
CA TYR A 67 -9.65 -3.27 -25.30
C TYR A 67 -10.55 -2.37 -24.43
N GLU A 68 -11.45 -2.96 -23.65
CA GLU A 68 -12.38 -2.20 -22.80
C GLU A 68 -11.67 -1.43 -21.68
N THR A 69 -10.65 -2.01 -21.06
CA THR A 69 -9.87 -1.33 -20.01
C THR A 69 -8.90 -0.27 -20.54
N CYS A 70 -8.38 -0.41 -21.77
CA CYS A 70 -7.54 0.62 -22.38
C CYS A 70 -8.31 1.90 -22.66
N ASP A 71 -9.56 1.79 -23.11
CA ASP A 71 -10.42 2.95 -23.38
C ASP A 71 -10.92 3.59 -22.08
N LEU A 72 -11.17 2.79 -21.03
CA LEU A 72 -11.57 3.31 -19.73
C LEU A 72 -10.53 4.27 -19.13
N PHE A 73 -9.24 3.91 -19.12
CA PHE A 73 -8.21 4.78 -18.55
C PHE A 73 -7.99 6.06 -19.37
N VAL A 74 -8.16 5.99 -20.70
CA VAL A 74 -8.15 7.18 -21.55
C VAL A 74 -9.35 8.09 -21.23
N LEU A 75 -10.54 7.50 -21.07
CA LEU A 75 -11.74 8.24 -20.68
C LEU A 75 -11.58 8.90 -19.31
N ILE A 76 -11.01 8.19 -18.33
CA ILE A 76 -10.66 8.75 -17.02
C ILE A 76 -9.77 9.99 -17.17
N GLY A 77 -8.74 9.91 -18.02
CA GLY A 77 -7.88 11.06 -18.30
C GLY A 77 -8.65 12.27 -18.85
N LYS A 78 -9.59 12.05 -19.77
CA LYS A 78 -10.46 13.10 -20.32
C LYS A 78 -11.39 13.71 -19.25
N ILE A 79 -11.97 12.87 -18.40
CA ILE A 79 -12.83 13.33 -17.28
C ILE A 79 -12.02 14.17 -16.29
N MET A 80 -10.80 13.73 -15.95
CA MET A 80 -9.92 14.45 -15.03
C MET A 80 -9.60 15.85 -15.53
N VAL A 81 -9.14 15.99 -16.78
CA VAL A 81 -8.80 17.31 -17.33
C VAL A 81 -10.03 18.21 -17.44
N HIS A 82 -11.17 17.67 -17.82
CA HIS A 82 -12.42 18.42 -17.90
C HIS A 82 -12.89 18.90 -16.52
N ALA A 83 -12.77 18.07 -15.49
CA ALA A 83 -13.13 18.42 -14.11
C ALA A 83 -12.22 19.52 -13.54
N ILE A 84 -10.92 19.51 -13.86
CA ILE A 84 -10.01 20.59 -13.48
C ILE A 84 -10.40 21.89 -14.17
N VAL A 85 -10.65 21.86 -15.48
CA VAL A 85 -10.99 23.06 -16.25
C VAL A 85 -12.31 23.68 -15.77
N LEU A 86 -13.30 22.87 -15.40
CA LEU A 86 -14.61 23.36 -14.98
C LEU A 86 -14.70 23.71 -13.49
N VAL A 87 -14.05 22.92 -12.63
CA VAL A 87 -14.29 22.95 -11.17
C VAL A 87 -13.00 23.17 -10.38
N GLY A 88 -11.83 23.04 -11.02
CA GLY A 88 -10.53 23.13 -10.33
C GLY A 88 -10.23 21.91 -9.44
N TYR A 89 -10.84 20.75 -9.72
CA TYR A 89 -10.76 19.56 -8.86
C TYR A 89 -10.53 18.27 -9.64
N PHE A 90 -9.77 17.33 -9.05
CA PHE A 90 -9.65 15.96 -9.57
C PHE A 90 -10.71 15.04 -8.95
N PRO A 91 -11.59 14.41 -9.74
CA PRO A 91 -12.61 13.48 -9.24
C PRO A 91 -12.03 12.16 -8.72
N ILE A 92 -10.71 11.95 -8.84
CA ILE A 92 -10.02 10.73 -8.47
C ILE A 92 -8.79 11.09 -7.64
N ARG A 93 -8.68 10.47 -6.46
CA ARG A 93 -7.53 10.66 -5.56
C ARG A 93 -6.39 9.72 -5.97
N LEU A 94 -5.52 10.19 -6.85
CA LEU A 94 -4.25 9.53 -7.11
C LEU A 94 -3.21 9.96 -6.05
N CYS A 95 -2.20 9.13 -5.81
CA CYS A 95 -1.09 9.58 -4.97
C CYS A 95 -0.29 10.67 -5.71
N LYS A 96 0.32 11.57 -4.95
CA LYS A 96 1.02 12.74 -5.50
C LYS A 96 2.13 12.36 -6.47
N ALA A 97 2.92 11.33 -6.15
CA ALA A 97 3.95 10.80 -7.05
C ALA A 97 3.38 10.29 -8.39
N ALA A 98 2.23 9.62 -8.37
CA ALA A 98 1.57 9.17 -9.60
C ALA A 98 1.09 10.35 -10.45
N MET A 99 0.52 11.39 -9.82
CA MET A 99 0.11 12.61 -10.53
C MET A 99 1.27 13.34 -11.18
N ILE A 100 2.38 13.46 -10.46
CA ILE A 100 3.60 14.03 -11.01
C ILE A 100 4.09 13.16 -12.16
N THR A 101 4.11 11.83 -12.04
CA THR A 101 4.57 10.94 -13.11
C THR A 101 3.68 10.99 -14.37
N ILE A 102 2.37 11.18 -14.21
CA ILE A 102 1.44 11.36 -15.34
C ILE A 102 1.81 12.61 -16.17
N ASN A 103 2.45 13.57 -15.54
CA ASN A 103 2.66 14.92 -16.05
C ASN A 103 4.13 15.22 -16.40
N ALA A 104 5.01 15.07 -15.41
CA ALA A 104 6.45 15.16 -15.50
C ALA A 104 7.08 13.77 -15.64
N VAL A 105 8.09 13.66 -16.49
CA VAL A 105 8.79 12.40 -16.78
C VAL A 105 9.51 11.81 -15.54
N SER A 106 9.71 12.62 -14.49
CA SER A 106 10.34 12.20 -13.24
C SER A 106 9.71 12.87 -12.01
N CYS A 107 9.80 12.16 -10.88
CA CYS A 107 9.31 12.58 -9.56
C CYS A 107 10.47 12.52 -8.57
N SER A 108 10.57 13.48 -7.65
CA SER A 108 11.62 13.46 -6.62
C SER A 108 11.46 12.28 -5.65
N ALA A 109 12.59 11.78 -5.13
CA ALA A 109 12.57 10.63 -4.21
C ALA A 109 11.78 10.92 -2.93
N GLU A 110 11.85 12.16 -2.44
CA GLU A 110 11.10 12.62 -1.26
C GLU A 110 9.58 12.61 -1.51
N VAL A 111 9.13 12.98 -2.71
CA VAL A 111 7.70 12.90 -3.05
C VAL A 111 7.23 11.46 -3.22
N VAL A 112 8.05 10.58 -3.80
CA VAL A 112 7.74 9.14 -3.87
C VAL A 112 7.60 8.55 -2.46
N MET A 113 8.56 8.86 -1.58
CA MET A 113 8.56 8.38 -0.20
C MET A 113 7.36 8.91 0.60
N SER A 114 7.11 10.22 0.58
CA SER A 114 5.96 10.81 1.28
C SER A 114 4.62 10.32 0.75
N SER A 115 4.49 10.12 -0.57
CA SER A 115 3.31 9.52 -1.20
C SER A 115 3.06 8.10 -0.68
N PHE A 116 4.11 7.28 -0.59
CA PHE A 116 4.00 5.94 -0.04
C PHE A 116 3.64 5.93 1.45
N LEU A 117 4.25 6.81 2.24
CA LEU A 117 3.94 6.93 3.68
C LEU A 117 2.49 7.37 3.94
N SER A 118 1.89 8.15 3.03
CA SER A 118 0.48 8.54 3.13
C SER A 118 -0.49 7.37 2.87
N TYR A 119 -0.04 6.33 2.16
CA TYR A 119 -0.85 5.16 1.79
C TYR A 119 -0.79 4.03 2.84
N VAL A 120 0.33 3.88 3.54
CA VAL A 120 0.49 2.86 4.59
C VAL A 120 -0.21 3.28 5.88
N SER A 121 -0.60 2.30 6.71
CA SER A 121 -1.26 2.57 8.00
C SER A 121 -0.36 3.37 8.94
N ALA A 122 -0.94 4.08 9.91
CA ALA A 122 -0.18 4.83 10.92
C ALA A 122 0.86 3.95 11.63
N SER A 123 0.50 2.72 12.00
CA SER A 123 1.42 1.75 12.60
C SER A 123 2.59 1.37 11.66
N GLN A 124 2.31 1.06 10.40
CA GLN A 124 3.33 0.75 9.40
C GLN A 124 4.26 1.92 9.14
N ARG A 125 3.71 3.14 9.07
CA ARG A 125 4.43 4.40 8.86
C ARG A 125 5.50 4.59 9.93
N THR A 126 5.16 4.40 11.21
CA THR A 126 6.11 4.52 12.32
C THR A 126 7.28 3.56 12.18
N PHE A 127 7.04 2.30 11.83
CA PHE A 127 8.11 1.31 11.64
C PHE A 127 9.00 1.65 10.44
N ILE A 128 8.41 2.07 9.33
CA ILE A 128 9.15 2.48 8.13
C ILE A 128 10.04 3.70 8.45
N GLN A 129 9.50 4.69 9.17
CA GLN A 129 10.25 5.88 9.55
C GLN A 129 11.44 5.54 10.47
N LYS A 130 11.23 4.73 11.51
CA LYS A 130 12.32 4.22 12.36
C LYS A 130 13.40 3.51 11.55
N ALA A 131 12.99 2.63 10.63
CA ALA A 131 13.92 1.89 9.76
C ALA A 131 14.77 2.83 8.88
N THR A 132 14.15 3.87 8.32
CA THR A 132 14.82 4.84 7.45
C THR A 132 15.75 5.80 8.20
N GLN A 133 15.52 6.01 9.50
CA GLN A 133 16.34 6.84 10.37
C GLN A 133 17.52 6.07 11.01
N ASN A 134 17.71 4.81 10.64
CA ASN A 134 18.70 3.88 11.23
C ASN A 134 18.48 3.58 12.72
N ASP A 135 17.28 3.83 13.25
CA ASP A 135 16.96 3.49 14.64
C ASP A 135 17.00 1.97 14.86
N PRO A 136 17.36 1.51 16.07
CA PRO A 136 17.32 0.08 16.39
C PRO A 136 15.88 -0.42 16.35
N LEU A 137 15.64 -1.43 15.51
CA LEU A 137 14.35 -2.11 15.42
C LEU A 137 14.38 -3.40 16.23
N SER A 138 13.32 -3.68 16.97
CA SER A 138 13.13 -4.96 17.66
C SER A 138 12.97 -6.12 16.66
N CYS A 139 13.07 -7.37 17.13
CA CYS A 139 12.80 -8.54 16.30
C CYS A 139 11.38 -8.53 15.72
N GLU A 140 10.39 -8.06 16.48
CA GLU A 140 9.00 -7.95 16.02
C GLU A 140 8.83 -6.87 14.95
N GLU A 141 9.46 -5.71 15.12
CA GLU A 141 9.43 -4.61 14.16
C GLU A 141 10.09 -5.01 12.82
N ASN A 142 11.20 -5.76 12.88
CA ASN A 142 11.83 -6.32 11.67
C ASN A 142 10.92 -7.32 10.94
N LEU A 143 10.15 -8.14 11.67
CA LEU A 143 9.18 -9.06 11.05
C LEU A 143 8.04 -8.32 10.35
N VAL A 144 7.57 -7.20 10.92
CA VAL A 144 6.55 -6.35 10.29
C VAL A 144 7.09 -5.71 9.01
N LEU A 145 8.29 -5.15 9.04
CA LEU A 145 8.96 -4.60 7.85
C LEU A 145 9.17 -5.66 6.78
N PHE A 146 9.57 -6.87 7.16
CA PHE A 146 9.69 -7.99 6.23
C PHE A 146 8.35 -8.35 5.58
N LYS A 147 7.24 -8.33 6.32
CA LYS A 147 5.90 -8.55 5.75
C LYS A 147 5.54 -7.45 4.74
N ILE A 148 5.84 -6.19 5.05
CA ILE A 148 5.64 -5.06 4.14
C ILE A 148 6.46 -5.29 2.86
N PHE A 149 7.76 -5.55 2.98
CA PHE A 149 8.65 -5.79 1.84
C PHE A 149 8.24 -7.01 1.00
N ASN A 150 7.80 -8.09 1.64
CA ASN A 150 7.34 -9.29 0.96
C ASN A 150 6.03 -9.03 0.17
N TYR A 151 5.10 -8.24 0.72
CA TYR A 151 3.91 -7.79 -0.01
C TYR A 151 4.28 -7.00 -1.29
N PHE A 152 5.43 -6.31 -1.24
CA PHE A 152 5.99 -5.59 -2.38
C PHE A 152 7.04 -6.40 -3.17
N CYS A 153 7.04 -7.73 -3.03
CA CYS A 153 7.85 -8.68 -3.79
C CYS A 153 9.38 -8.58 -3.59
N MET A 154 9.84 -7.96 -2.50
CA MET A 154 11.24 -8.08 -2.10
C MET A 154 11.46 -9.43 -1.43
N THR A 155 12.32 -10.26 -2.00
CA THR A 155 12.57 -11.65 -1.55
C THR A 155 13.72 -11.78 -0.54
N ARG A 156 14.45 -10.69 -0.27
CA ARG A 156 15.59 -10.68 0.67
C ARG A 156 15.40 -9.58 1.72
N THR A 157 15.74 -9.91 2.96
CA THR A 157 15.89 -8.92 4.05
C THR A 157 17.03 -7.96 3.68
N PRO A 158 16.78 -6.65 3.61
CA PRO A 158 17.83 -5.70 3.32
C PRO A 158 18.82 -5.59 4.49
N ASP A 159 20.04 -5.19 4.15
CA ASP A 159 21.01 -4.71 5.12
C ASP A 159 20.48 -3.43 5.79
N ARG A 160 20.76 -3.25 7.08
CA ARG A 160 20.27 -2.13 7.88
C ARG A 160 20.68 -0.79 7.28
N GLN A 161 21.89 -0.70 6.74
CA GLN A 161 22.40 0.50 6.08
C GLN A 161 21.70 0.83 4.75
N LYS A 162 20.92 -0.11 4.20
CA LYS A 162 20.23 0.01 2.91
C LYS A 162 18.71 0.08 3.04
N TYR A 163 18.18 0.21 4.26
CA TYR A 163 16.72 0.27 4.47
C TYR A 163 16.07 1.41 3.70
N ARG A 164 16.66 2.61 3.70
CA ARG A 164 16.12 3.76 2.94
C ARG A 164 15.97 3.46 1.46
N ASP A 165 17.01 2.91 0.83
CA ASP A 165 16.98 2.55 -0.59
C ASP A 165 15.95 1.46 -0.90
N CYS A 166 15.77 0.51 0.01
CA CYS A 166 14.77 -0.54 -0.14
C CYS A 166 13.35 -0.02 0.01
N VAL A 167 13.10 0.84 1.00
CA VAL A 167 11.82 1.54 1.16
C VAL A 167 11.54 2.40 -0.07
N TYR A 168 12.53 3.12 -0.60
CA TYR A 168 12.40 3.88 -1.84
C TYR A 168 11.98 2.99 -3.01
N LYS A 169 12.68 1.87 -3.26
CA LYS A 169 12.32 0.94 -4.35
C LYS A 169 10.91 0.38 -4.20
N VAL A 170 10.50 0.08 -2.97
CA VAL A 170 9.15 -0.37 -2.65
C VAL A 170 8.13 0.72 -2.93
N ALA A 171 8.40 1.95 -2.50
CA ALA A 171 7.56 3.11 -2.74
C ALA A 171 7.42 3.39 -4.25
N GLU A 172 8.53 3.39 -4.98
CA GLU A 172 8.58 3.58 -6.43
C GLU A 172 7.80 2.49 -7.17
N MET A 173 7.98 1.23 -6.80
CA MET A 173 7.22 0.11 -7.35
C MET A 173 5.70 0.25 -7.11
N SER A 174 5.33 0.71 -5.92
CA SER A 174 3.92 0.79 -5.49
C SER A 174 3.19 1.99 -6.07
N CYS A 175 3.82 3.16 -6.03
CA CYS A 175 3.24 4.42 -6.46
C CYS A 175 3.34 4.63 -7.97
N ILE A 176 4.35 4.05 -8.62
CA ILE A 176 4.66 4.33 -10.03
C ILE A 176 4.57 3.07 -10.90
N TYR A 177 5.45 2.09 -10.70
CA TYR A 177 5.62 1.03 -11.71
C TYR A 177 4.41 0.10 -11.85
N ARG A 178 3.74 -0.26 -10.75
CA ARG A 178 2.55 -1.14 -10.79
C ARG A 178 1.41 -0.55 -11.62
N SER A 179 1.27 0.77 -11.62
CA SER A 179 0.21 1.50 -12.33
C SER A 179 0.68 2.16 -13.62
N LEU A 180 1.95 1.97 -14.03
CA LEU A 180 2.57 2.72 -15.13
C LEU A 180 1.78 2.65 -16.44
N ARG A 181 1.25 1.47 -16.79
CA ARG A 181 0.42 1.31 -17.99
C ARG A 181 -0.89 2.09 -17.91
N ALA A 182 -1.58 2.02 -16.78
CA ALA A 182 -2.82 2.76 -16.56
C ALA A 182 -2.56 4.28 -16.56
N MET A 183 -1.50 4.73 -15.88
CA MET A 183 -1.07 6.13 -15.88
C MET A 183 -0.72 6.63 -17.29
N GLY A 184 -0.06 5.81 -18.11
CA GLY A 184 0.22 6.16 -19.51
C GLY A 184 -1.05 6.37 -20.34
N LYS A 185 -2.10 5.57 -20.10
CA LYS A 185 -3.41 5.73 -20.76
C LYS A 185 -4.18 6.94 -20.23
N ILE A 186 -4.14 7.20 -18.93
CA ILE A 186 -4.68 8.44 -18.32
C ILE A 186 -3.99 9.67 -18.94
N CYS A 187 -2.66 9.65 -19.03
CA CYS A 187 -1.87 10.70 -19.67
C CYS A 187 -2.29 10.93 -21.13
N GLN A 188 -2.56 9.86 -21.89
CA GLN A 188 -3.08 9.96 -23.25
C GLN A 188 -4.42 10.70 -23.32
N GLY A 189 -5.35 10.38 -22.42
CA GLY A 189 -6.66 11.07 -22.34
C GLY A 189 -6.54 12.53 -21.94
N ILE A 190 -5.62 12.83 -21.02
CA ILE A 190 -5.32 14.19 -20.56
C ILE A 190 -4.77 15.06 -21.70
N LYS A 191 -3.83 14.52 -22.49
CA LYS A 191 -3.14 15.24 -23.59
C LYS A 191 -4.06 15.67 -24.74
N VAL A 192 -5.31 15.23 -24.76
CA VAL A 192 -6.33 15.70 -25.72
C VAL A 192 -6.58 17.21 -25.59
N TYR A 193 -6.30 17.79 -24.42
CA TYR A 193 -6.36 19.24 -24.18
C TYR A 193 -4.93 19.80 -24.11
N PRO A 194 -4.34 20.21 -25.24
CA PRO A 194 -2.98 20.74 -25.26
C PRO A 194 -2.86 22.03 -24.45
N GLY A 195 -1.74 22.21 -23.73
CA GLY A 195 -1.42 23.43 -23.01
C GLY A 195 -1.57 23.35 -21.49
N LEU A 196 -2.64 22.73 -20.96
CA LEU A 196 -2.86 22.67 -19.51
C LEU A 196 -1.78 21.86 -18.78
N TRP A 197 -1.32 20.78 -19.40
CA TRP A 197 -0.44 19.80 -18.77
C TRP A 197 1.02 19.92 -19.17
N THR A 198 1.37 20.63 -20.24
CA THR A 198 2.78 20.87 -20.61
C THR A 198 3.49 21.86 -19.68
N ILE A 199 2.77 22.45 -18.72
CA ILE A 199 3.24 23.57 -17.89
C ILE A 199 3.36 23.18 -16.40
N LEU A 200 2.62 22.16 -15.96
CA LEU A 200 2.52 21.83 -14.53
C LEU A 200 3.82 21.20 -14.01
N LYS A 201 4.44 21.83 -13.02
CA LYS A 201 5.63 21.34 -12.30
C LYS A 201 5.23 20.57 -11.05
N GLU A 202 6.20 19.91 -10.42
CA GLU A 202 6.04 19.27 -9.11
C GLU A 202 5.49 20.25 -8.05
N SER A 203 5.93 21.52 -8.08
CA SER A 203 5.40 22.59 -7.21
C SER A 203 3.91 22.84 -7.39
N ASP A 204 3.44 22.83 -8.63
CA ASP A 204 2.06 23.19 -8.96
C ASP A 204 1.12 22.07 -8.53
N ILE A 205 1.55 20.81 -8.68
CA ILE A 205 0.84 19.64 -8.14
C ILE A 205 0.86 19.67 -6.60
N ASN A 206 1.95 20.10 -5.97
CA ASN A 206 2.01 20.24 -4.52
C ASN A 206 0.98 21.25 -4.00
N GLU A 207 0.91 22.42 -4.62
CA GLU A 207 -0.04 23.48 -4.28
C GLU A 207 -1.48 23.05 -4.53
N LEU A 208 -1.74 22.39 -5.65
CA LEU A 208 -3.05 21.82 -5.98
C LEU A 208 -3.53 20.80 -4.94
N TYR A 209 -2.65 19.88 -4.50
CA TYR A 209 -3.00 18.96 -3.43
C TYR A 209 -3.19 19.64 -2.07
N HIS A 210 -2.46 20.72 -1.82
CA HIS A 210 -2.61 21.51 -0.61
C HIS A 210 -3.95 22.24 -0.57
N SER A 211 -4.34 22.89 -1.69
CA SER A 211 -5.60 23.63 -1.79
C SER A 211 -6.84 22.72 -1.75
N MET A 212 -6.72 21.47 -2.20
CA MET A 212 -7.77 20.47 -2.11
C MET A 212 -7.88 19.81 -0.73
N ARG A 213 -6.94 20.04 0.20
CA ARG A 213 -7.02 19.43 1.54
C ARG A 213 -8.25 20.01 2.25
N PRO A 214 -9.16 19.16 2.78
CA PRO A 214 -10.29 19.66 3.54
C PRO A 214 -9.76 20.39 4.77
N THR A 215 -10.29 21.58 5.02
CA THR A 215 -10.04 22.34 6.24
C THR A 215 -11.32 22.36 7.05
N VAL A 216 -11.23 22.45 8.38
CA VAL A 216 -12.42 22.57 9.24
C VAL A 216 -13.33 23.70 8.76
N PRO A 217 -12.83 24.94 8.54
CA PRO A 217 -13.70 26.01 8.02
C PRO A 217 -14.26 25.73 6.62
N GLY A 218 -13.46 25.08 5.77
CA GLY A 218 -13.86 24.72 4.41
C GLY A 218 -14.93 23.63 4.35
N VAL A 219 -14.97 22.71 5.31
CA VAL A 219 -16.01 21.68 5.41
C VAL A 219 -17.26 22.26 6.05
N LEU A 220 -17.12 22.98 7.16
CA LEU A 220 -18.27 23.58 7.85
C LEU A 220 -19.03 24.57 6.95
N SER A 221 -18.33 25.38 6.15
CA SER A 221 -18.96 26.31 5.19
C SER A 221 -19.77 25.62 4.08
N ARG A 222 -19.56 24.32 3.84
CA ARG A 222 -20.29 23.53 2.83
C ARG A 222 -21.45 22.72 3.41
N ILE A 223 -21.54 22.60 4.74
CA ILE A 223 -22.65 21.90 5.41
C ILE A 223 -23.83 22.85 5.54
N LYS A 224 -24.97 22.45 4.99
CA LYS A 224 -26.25 23.13 5.19
C LYS A 224 -27.02 22.40 6.27
N TYR A 225 -27.47 23.15 7.28
CA TYR A 225 -28.32 22.62 8.34
C TYR A 225 -29.76 23.02 8.05
N GLU A 226 -30.62 22.02 7.87
CA GLU A 226 -32.06 22.20 7.74
C GLU A 226 -32.71 21.61 8.99
N PHE A 227 -33.28 22.49 9.81
CA PHE A 227 -33.91 22.13 11.09
C PHE A 227 -35.41 21.89 10.91
N SER A 228 -35.96 20.92 11.61
CA SER A 228 -37.41 20.67 11.59
C SER A 228 -38.12 21.69 12.49
N ASP A 229 -39.04 22.47 11.93
CA ASP A 229 -39.74 23.56 12.66
C ASP A 229 -40.82 23.06 13.64
N HIS A 230 -40.77 21.80 14.06
CA HIS A 230 -41.92 21.11 14.66
C HIS A 230 -42.01 21.19 16.19
N SER A 231 -40.99 21.64 16.91
CA SER A 231 -41.11 22.15 18.29
C SER A 231 -39.79 22.75 18.77
N ILE A 232 -39.84 23.63 19.78
CA ILE A 232 -38.65 24.21 20.44
C ILE A 232 -37.71 23.10 20.96
N THR A 233 -38.25 21.99 21.45
CA THR A 233 -37.49 20.87 21.99
C THR A 233 -36.73 20.12 20.88
N LEU A 234 -37.39 19.88 19.74
CA LEU A 234 -36.78 19.26 18.56
C LEU A 234 -35.65 20.13 18.02
N ARG A 235 -35.90 21.43 17.85
CA ARG A 235 -34.90 22.39 17.39
C ARG A 235 -33.64 22.40 18.28
N ARG A 236 -33.80 22.39 19.60
CA ARG A 236 -32.65 22.33 20.55
C ARG A 236 -31.84 21.04 20.43
N ALA A 237 -32.50 19.90 20.20
CA ALA A 237 -31.82 18.63 19.99
C ALA A 237 -31.01 18.65 18.69
N GLU A 238 -31.58 19.20 17.61
CA GLU A 238 -30.89 19.32 16.32
C GLU A 238 -29.71 20.33 16.37
N GLU A 239 -29.87 21.45 17.07
CA GLU A 239 -28.77 22.41 17.34
C GLU A 239 -27.65 21.75 18.15
N SER A 240 -27.98 20.86 19.08
CA SER A 240 -26.97 20.09 19.84
C SER A 240 -26.23 19.11 18.93
N ILE A 241 -26.95 18.40 18.05
CA ILE A 241 -26.35 17.49 17.06
C ILE A 241 -25.40 18.26 16.14
N LYS A 242 -25.79 19.45 15.69
CA LYS A 242 -24.89 20.34 14.93
C LYS A 242 -23.59 20.61 15.71
N GLY A 243 -23.67 21.00 16.97
CA GLY A 243 -22.49 21.25 17.80
C GLY A 243 -21.58 20.03 17.94
N TYR A 244 -22.16 18.83 18.12
CA TYR A 244 -21.38 17.58 18.12
C TYR A 244 -20.67 17.32 16.79
N TRP A 245 -21.35 17.57 15.67
CA TRP A 245 -20.74 17.43 14.34
C TRP A 245 -19.58 18.39 14.11
N GLU A 246 -19.71 19.64 14.56
CA GLU A 246 -18.65 20.65 14.46
C GLU A 246 -17.39 20.21 15.22
N VAL A 247 -17.55 19.76 16.47
CA VAL A 247 -16.44 19.22 17.28
C VAL A 247 -15.85 17.95 16.67
N PHE A 248 -16.69 17.03 16.20
CA PHE A 248 -16.23 15.80 15.56
C PHE A 248 -15.38 16.09 14.31
N ILE A 249 -15.81 17.05 13.49
CA ILE A 249 -15.09 17.49 12.30
C ILE A 249 -13.75 18.14 12.67
N GLU A 250 -13.72 18.95 13.73
CA GLU A 250 -12.48 19.53 14.28
C GLU A 250 -11.47 18.45 14.67
N ASP A 251 -11.90 17.43 15.38
CA ASP A 251 -11.03 16.35 15.87
C ASP A 251 -10.47 15.47 14.75
N HIS A 252 -11.23 15.25 13.66
CA HIS A 252 -10.87 14.25 12.64
C HIS A 252 -10.28 14.83 11.35
N ILE A 253 -10.47 16.12 11.06
CA ILE A 253 -9.84 16.77 9.89
C ILE A 253 -8.41 17.22 10.20
N GLY A 254 -8.07 17.46 11.47
CA GLY A 254 -6.72 17.82 11.91
C GLY A 254 -5.64 16.78 11.56
N ASP A 255 -6.02 15.52 11.41
CA ASP A 255 -5.13 14.37 11.21
C ASP A 255 -4.80 14.02 9.74
N PHE A 256 -5.39 14.72 8.76
CA PHE A 256 -5.23 14.41 7.33
C PHE A 256 -3.98 14.97 6.65
#